data_AF-C1FGL6-F1
#
_entry.id   AF-C1FGL6-F1
#
_cell.length_a   1.000
_cell.length_b   1.000
_cell.length_c   1.000
_cell.angle_alpha   90.00
_cell.angle_beta   90.00
_cell.angle_gamma   90.00
#
_symmetry.space_group_name_H-M   'P 1'
#
loop_
_entity.id
_entity.type
_entity.pdbx_description
1 polymer ?
#
loop_
_entity_poly.entity_id
_entity_poly.type
_entity_poly.pdbx_seq_one_letter_code
_entity_poly.pdbx_strand_id
1 'polypeptide(L)'
;MPSDDVKIVSCAVGRYHTVALAADGTVLTFGLNDKGQLGRAGTYGVADGDACVCDSGGGCACGGEGEGGARIGGDARTQLAYEEGDACVGGAACRDGVARAVDLSEFGTAAVAVAAGRYATAAVLASGEVVTWGLNLCGSSRGEADDAKNSSSDGAPPPITRESLLRDPRAAATPRLVRGLASESGGSKPVVVVFGYAHMAILTDDGELYTCDTGFDGYAGGLGSKYTPNGDKRLGRDAPDEASALAPRRVHVGGAQGGAQGGADGGGSKVSAVSLGRCHAAAATTNGEMFAFGCGALGGKDPRGFPVRVPDAPSDVYDVACGEYFTLASTADGGLFGWGDGNSGQLGTSGDGKKDNAAVEIDLGARLGEKTRVVAPVAGYQHAMAIAVPGES
;
A
#
# COMPACT_ATOMS: atom_id res chain seq x y z
N MET A 1 36.10 7.43 -11.88
CA MET A 1 35.12 7.77 -10.83
C MET A 1 33.83 7.08 -11.21
N PRO A 2 33.19 6.29 -10.33
CA PRO A 2 31.85 5.77 -10.62
C PRO A 2 30.91 6.98 -10.78
N SER A 3 30.05 6.97 -11.79
CA SER A 3 29.22 8.12 -12.16
C SER A 3 28.22 8.50 -11.07
N ASP A 4 28.33 9.72 -10.54
CA ASP A 4 27.52 10.29 -9.45
C ASP A 4 26.03 10.59 -9.80
N ASP A 5 25.55 10.21 -10.98
CA ASP A 5 24.18 10.49 -11.41
C ASP A 5 23.29 9.24 -11.34
N VAL A 6 22.74 8.97 -10.14
CA VAL A 6 21.65 8.00 -9.99
C VAL A 6 20.37 8.59 -10.57
N LYS A 7 19.93 8.11 -11.74
CA LYS A 7 18.69 8.57 -12.38
C LYS A 7 17.48 7.89 -11.74
N ILE A 8 16.64 8.66 -11.05
CA ILE A 8 15.35 8.19 -10.51
C ILE A 8 14.28 8.16 -11.60
N VAL A 9 13.56 7.05 -11.72
CA VAL A 9 12.51 6.82 -12.74
C VAL A 9 11.11 6.70 -12.17
N SER A 10 10.97 6.39 -10.89
CA SER A 10 9.68 6.33 -10.20
C SER A 10 9.85 6.54 -8.69
N CYS A 11 8.78 6.95 -8.03
CA CYS A 11 8.72 7.06 -6.58
C CYS A 11 7.34 6.64 -6.06
N ALA A 12 7.33 6.09 -4.85
CA ALA A 12 6.12 5.82 -4.09
C ALA A 12 6.24 6.46 -2.71
N VAL A 13 5.18 7.16 -2.30
CA VAL A 13 5.14 7.87 -1.02
C VAL A 13 4.18 7.15 -0.09
N GLY A 14 4.73 6.58 0.97
CA GLY A 14 3.97 5.97 2.05
C GLY A 14 3.50 7.03 3.04
N ARG A 15 2.86 6.60 4.13
CA ARG A 15 2.40 7.56 5.14
C ARG A 15 3.56 8.24 5.88
N TYR A 16 4.69 7.55 6.04
CA TYR A 16 5.80 8.00 6.88
C TYR A 16 7.19 7.80 6.28
N HIS A 17 7.27 7.19 5.10
CA HIS A 17 8.52 6.93 4.39
C HIS A 17 8.27 7.03 2.89
N THR A 18 9.36 7.21 2.15
CA THR A 18 9.36 7.32 0.70
C THR A 18 10.30 6.29 0.10
N VAL A 19 9.92 5.80 -1.08
CA VAL A 19 10.67 4.81 -1.85
C VAL A 19 10.90 5.39 -3.23
N ALA A 20 12.12 5.34 -3.72
CA ALA A 20 12.50 5.77 -5.07
C ALA A 20 13.12 4.59 -5.83
N LEU A 21 12.77 4.48 -7.10
CA LEU A 21 13.31 3.49 -8.03
C LEU A 21 14.28 4.18 -8.98
N ALA A 22 15.53 3.71 -8.99
CA ALA A 22 16.53 4.15 -9.94
C ALA A 22 16.40 3.41 -11.28
N ALA A 23 16.93 3.99 -12.35
CA ALA A 23 16.88 3.46 -13.72
C ALA A 23 17.62 2.12 -13.87
N ASP A 24 18.58 1.83 -13.00
CA ASP A 24 19.31 0.57 -12.94
C ASP A 24 18.58 -0.50 -12.11
N GLY A 25 17.40 -0.17 -11.55
CA GLY A 25 16.60 -1.04 -10.71
C GLY A 25 16.96 -1.02 -9.23
N THR A 26 17.87 -0.14 -8.80
CA THR A 26 18.16 0.06 -7.38
C THR A 26 16.95 0.69 -6.67
N VAL A 27 16.55 0.10 -5.53
CA VAL A 27 15.51 0.65 -4.66
C VAL A 27 16.14 1.46 -3.55
N LEU A 28 15.76 2.74 -3.45
CA LEU A 28 16.20 3.66 -2.41
C LEU A 28 15.05 3.95 -1.45
N THR A 29 15.31 3.95 -0.15
CA THR A 29 14.30 4.27 0.88
C THR A 29 14.80 5.36 1.81
N PHE A 30 13.89 6.18 2.34
CA PHE A 30 14.17 7.19 3.38
C PHE A 30 12.87 7.57 4.12
N GLY A 31 13.00 8.13 5.33
CA GLY A 31 11.90 8.52 6.22
C GLY A 31 11.93 7.77 7.56
N LEU A 32 10.75 7.52 8.16
CA LEU A 32 10.65 6.74 9.39
C LEU A 32 10.99 5.26 9.14
N ASN A 33 11.62 4.63 10.14
CA ASN A 33 12.00 3.22 10.11
C ASN A 33 11.65 2.49 11.41
N ASP A 34 10.67 3.00 12.16
CA ASP A 34 10.29 2.50 13.47
C ASP A 34 9.68 1.09 13.43
N LYS A 35 9.22 0.65 12.26
CA LYS A 35 8.65 -0.68 11.98
C LYS A 35 9.40 -1.44 10.87
N GLY A 36 10.64 -1.03 10.56
CA GLY A 36 11.47 -1.68 9.53
C GLY A 36 11.05 -1.38 8.08
N GLN A 37 10.18 -0.39 7.86
CA GLN A 37 9.63 -0.07 6.54
C GLN A 37 10.67 0.42 5.51
N LEU A 38 11.88 0.81 5.95
CA LEU A 38 12.96 1.16 5.03
C LEU A 38 13.66 -0.07 4.42
N GLY A 39 13.53 -1.26 5.01
CA GLY A 39 14.16 -2.48 4.46
C GLY A 39 15.65 -2.61 4.73
N ARG A 40 16.17 -1.73 5.57
CA ARG A 40 17.59 -1.54 5.87
C ARG A 40 17.74 -0.82 7.21
N ALA A 41 18.97 -0.74 7.71
CA ALA A 41 19.24 0.09 8.88
C ALA A 41 19.02 1.58 8.56
N GLY A 42 18.41 2.29 9.50
CA GLY A 42 18.44 3.75 9.61
C GLY A 42 19.42 4.20 10.68
N THR A 43 19.26 5.43 11.14
CA THR A 43 20.03 6.03 12.24
C THR A 43 19.10 6.34 13.41
N TYR A 44 19.51 5.94 14.61
CA TYR A 44 18.76 6.25 15.82
C TYR A 44 18.99 7.72 16.21
N GLY A 45 17.92 8.51 16.27
CA GLY A 45 17.99 9.94 16.62
C GLY A 45 17.63 10.24 18.07
N VAL A 46 17.89 11.49 18.49
CA VAL A 46 17.34 12.07 19.72
C VAL A 46 15.91 12.54 19.47
N ALA A 47 15.07 12.51 20.50
CA ALA A 47 13.82 13.28 20.50
C ALA A 47 14.13 14.75 20.17
N ASP A 48 13.47 15.33 19.16
CA ASP A 48 13.65 16.74 18.80
C ASP A 48 13.21 17.62 19.98
N GLY A 49 14.13 18.06 20.84
CA GLY A 49 14.03 19.18 21.79
C GLY A 49 12.94 19.14 22.89
N ASP A 50 11.77 18.63 22.57
CA ASP A 50 10.72 18.19 23.45
C ASP A 50 11.03 16.75 23.84
N ALA A 51 10.86 16.43 25.12
CA ALA A 51 11.10 15.09 25.66
C ALA A 51 10.18 13.99 25.09
N CYS A 52 9.54 14.19 23.93
CA CYS A 52 8.57 13.33 23.29
C CYS A 52 9.17 12.58 22.09
N VAL A 53 9.13 11.24 22.13
CA VAL A 53 9.44 10.39 20.96
C VAL A 53 8.13 9.82 20.40
N CYS A 54 7.80 10.19 19.17
CA CYS A 54 6.58 9.73 18.48
C CYS A 54 6.87 8.61 17.48
N ASP A 55 6.02 7.59 17.47
CA ASP A 55 6.05 6.50 16.48
C ASP A 55 5.09 6.76 15.30
N SER A 56 5.18 5.92 14.28
CA SER A 56 4.29 5.93 13.11
C SER A 56 2.82 5.58 13.45
N GLY A 57 2.52 5.14 14.67
CA GLY A 57 1.18 5.00 15.20
C GLY A 57 0.57 6.31 15.71
N GLY A 58 1.37 7.38 15.85
CA GLY A 58 1.00 8.61 16.53
C GLY A 58 1.11 8.51 18.06
N GLY A 59 1.70 7.43 18.58
CA GLY A 59 2.00 7.28 20.00
C GLY A 59 3.27 8.04 20.35
N CYS A 60 3.16 9.09 21.16
CA CYS A 60 4.30 9.84 21.65
C CYS A 60 4.59 9.47 23.11
N ALA A 61 5.83 9.08 23.40
CA ALA A 61 6.33 8.87 24.76
C ALA A 61 7.08 10.13 25.20
N CYS A 62 6.47 10.93 26.07
CA CYS A 62 7.03 12.17 26.61
C CYS A 62 7.61 11.95 28.01
N GLY A 63 8.89 12.24 28.23
CA GLY A 63 9.51 12.24 29.56
C GLY A 63 9.33 13.56 30.28
N GLY A 64 8.75 13.55 31.48
CA GLY A 64 8.87 14.66 32.42
C GLY A 64 10.17 14.53 33.22
N GLU A 65 10.85 15.64 33.48
CA GLU A 65 11.95 15.71 34.44
C GLU A 65 11.47 15.22 35.82
N GLY A 66 11.92 14.03 36.22
CA GLY A 66 11.66 13.46 37.53
C GLY A 66 12.75 12.45 37.85
N GLU A 67 13.51 12.73 38.92
CA GLU A 67 14.63 11.94 39.40
C GLU A 67 14.27 10.45 39.50
N GLY A 68 14.78 9.67 38.55
CA GLY A 68 14.44 8.25 38.43
C GLY A 68 14.50 7.72 37.01
N GLY A 69 15.45 8.16 36.19
CA GLY A 69 15.98 7.45 35.01
C GLY A 69 15.00 6.60 34.18
N ALA A 70 13.80 7.09 33.89
CA ALA A 70 12.90 6.41 32.96
C ALA A 70 13.44 6.64 31.55
N ARG A 71 14.17 5.64 31.03
CA ARG A 71 14.74 5.64 29.68
C ARG A 71 13.64 5.94 28.66
N ILE A 72 13.67 7.14 28.10
CA ILE A 72 13.02 7.45 26.83
C ILE A 72 13.82 6.71 25.76
N GLY A 73 13.49 5.44 25.51
CA GLY A 73 14.36 4.62 24.67
C GLY A 73 14.12 3.14 24.85
N GLY A 74 12.89 2.73 24.58
CA GLY A 74 12.53 1.33 24.46
C GLY A 74 11.08 1.30 24.02
N ASP A 75 10.85 1.02 22.74
CA ASP A 75 9.59 0.36 22.41
C ASP A 75 9.57 -0.88 23.31
N ALA A 76 8.65 -0.93 24.29
CA ALA A 76 8.54 -2.05 25.22
C ALA A 76 8.38 -3.40 24.48
N ARG A 77 8.19 -3.37 23.16
CA ARG A 77 8.10 -4.50 22.24
C ARG A 77 9.42 -5.07 21.73
N THR A 78 10.52 -4.31 21.65
CA THR A 78 11.75 -4.80 20.95
C THR A 78 12.93 -5.16 21.85
N GLN A 79 12.96 -4.73 23.12
CA GLN A 79 14.13 -4.88 24.03
C GLN A 79 15.49 -4.45 23.43
N LEU A 80 15.51 -3.77 22.28
CA LEU A 80 16.74 -3.29 21.65
C LEU A 80 17.10 -1.94 22.28
N ALA A 81 18.28 -1.89 22.89
CA ALA A 81 18.87 -0.65 23.36
C ALA A 81 19.72 -0.07 22.22
N TYR A 82 19.33 1.10 21.72
CA TYR A 82 20.12 1.90 20.79
C TYR A 82 20.58 3.17 21.51
N GLU A 83 21.80 3.59 21.23
CA GLU A 83 22.32 4.92 21.56
C GLU A 83 22.11 5.87 20.37
N GLU A 84 22.18 7.17 20.62
CA GLU A 84 22.12 8.17 19.55
C GLU A 84 23.22 7.92 18.52
N GLY A 85 22.85 7.93 17.23
CA GLY A 85 23.77 7.68 16.13
C GLY A 85 23.92 6.21 15.76
N ASP A 86 23.40 5.27 16.56
CA ASP A 86 23.47 3.85 16.25
C ASP A 86 22.70 3.49 14.96
N ALA A 87 23.18 2.47 14.27
CA ALA A 87 22.42 1.81 13.23
C ALA A 87 21.22 1.08 13.86
N CYS A 88 20.01 1.47 13.45
CA CYS A 88 18.77 0.93 13.99
C CYS A 88 17.91 0.28 12.89
N VAL A 89 17.14 -0.74 13.24
CA VAL A 89 16.24 -1.45 12.31
C VAL A 89 14.77 -1.41 12.74
N GLY A 90 14.45 -0.57 13.73
CA GLY A 90 13.12 -0.43 14.33
C GLY A 90 13.14 0.41 15.60
N GLY A 91 11.96 0.70 16.15
CA GLY A 91 11.78 1.51 17.37
C GLY A 91 11.51 2.98 17.08
N ALA A 92 10.83 3.67 18.02
CA ALA A 92 10.18 4.97 17.77
C ALA A 92 11.10 6.11 17.26
N ALA A 93 12.39 6.09 17.60
CA ALA A 93 13.34 7.09 17.11
C ALA A 93 14.11 6.68 15.84
N CYS A 94 13.91 5.46 15.34
CA CYS A 94 14.63 4.95 14.18
C CYS A 94 14.12 5.58 12.88
N ARG A 95 15.01 6.26 12.14
CA ARG A 95 14.68 6.98 10.90
C ARG A 95 15.93 7.21 10.06
N ASP A 96 15.76 7.58 8.82
CA ASP A 96 16.87 8.02 7.98
C ASP A 96 16.38 8.98 6.91
N GLY A 97 16.77 10.25 7.01
CA GLY A 97 16.41 11.27 6.03
C GLY A 97 17.18 11.16 4.71
N VAL A 98 18.21 10.32 4.64
CA VAL A 98 19.04 10.15 3.45
C VAL A 98 18.56 8.92 2.67
N ALA A 99 18.31 9.10 1.38
CA ALA A 99 17.99 8.01 0.46
C ALA A 99 19.19 7.05 0.35
N ARG A 100 18.99 5.78 0.71
CA ARG A 100 20.02 4.73 0.56
C ARG A 100 19.40 3.45 0.03
N ALA A 101 20.24 2.64 -0.61
CA ALA A 101 19.86 1.40 -1.25
C ALA A 101 19.38 0.34 -0.24
N VAL A 102 18.35 -0.38 -0.64
CA VAL A 102 17.91 -1.64 -0.02
C VAL A 102 18.66 -2.78 -0.70
N ASP A 103 19.24 -3.68 0.10
CA ASP A 103 19.90 -4.86 -0.45
C ASP A 103 18.86 -5.88 -0.90
N LEU A 104 18.73 -6.03 -2.23
CA LEU A 104 17.89 -7.02 -2.89
C LEU A 104 18.73 -8.03 -3.68
N SER A 105 20.04 -8.10 -3.42
CA SER A 105 20.96 -8.94 -4.18
C SER A 105 20.64 -10.43 -4.11
N GLU A 106 20.01 -10.88 -3.01
CA GLU A 106 19.57 -12.27 -2.83
C GLU A 106 18.50 -12.71 -3.86
N PHE A 107 17.72 -11.77 -4.41
CA PHE A 107 16.68 -12.06 -5.41
C PHE A 107 17.19 -11.97 -6.86
N GLY A 108 18.45 -11.56 -7.05
CA GLY A 108 19.17 -11.69 -8.32
C GLY A 108 18.66 -10.87 -9.51
N THR A 109 17.65 -10.00 -9.33
CA THR A 109 17.09 -9.17 -10.41
C THR A 109 16.75 -7.75 -9.95
N ALA A 110 16.85 -6.81 -10.89
CA ALA A 110 16.54 -5.40 -10.71
C ALA A 110 15.04 -5.17 -10.41
N ALA A 111 14.71 -4.15 -9.60
CA ALA A 111 13.32 -3.72 -9.44
C ALA A 111 12.82 -2.96 -10.68
N VAL A 112 11.53 -3.11 -10.99
CA VAL A 112 10.84 -2.44 -12.10
C VAL A 112 9.66 -1.60 -11.64
N ALA A 113 9.14 -1.87 -10.43
CA ALA A 113 8.13 -1.03 -9.78
C ALA A 113 8.32 -1.07 -8.26
N VAL A 114 7.86 -0.03 -7.57
CA VAL A 114 7.94 0.10 -6.11
C VAL A 114 6.63 0.63 -5.55
N ALA A 115 6.31 0.26 -4.31
CA ALA A 115 5.18 0.82 -3.57
C ALA A 115 5.54 1.03 -2.11
N ALA A 116 4.98 2.09 -1.52
CA ALA A 116 5.15 2.44 -0.13
C ALA A 116 3.78 2.50 0.55
N GLY A 117 3.58 1.68 1.57
CA GLY A 117 2.38 1.68 2.39
C GLY A 117 2.57 2.49 3.67
N ARG A 118 1.79 2.16 4.70
CA ARG A 118 1.90 2.84 6.01
C ARG A 118 3.11 2.39 6.83
N TYR A 119 3.36 1.09 6.86
CA TYR A 119 4.45 0.46 7.62
C TYR A 119 5.21 -0.57 6.79
N ALA A 120 5.02 -0.56 5.48
CA ALA A 120 5.52 -1.58 4.57
C ALA A 120 5.97 -0.96 3.26
N THR A 121 6.84 -1.68 2.58
CA THR A 121 7.31 -1.36 1.23
C THR A 121 7.30 -2.64 0.41
N ALA A 122 7.04 -2.51 -0.87
CA ALA A 122 7.15 -3.60 -1.81
C ALA A 122 7.88 -3.16 -3.08
N ALA A 123 8.50 -4.11 -3.76
CA ALA A 123 9.04 -3.93 -5.09
C ALA A 123 8.63 -5.11 -5.98
N VAL A 124 8.37 -4.82 -7.25
CA VAL A 124 8.25 -5.81 -8.31
C VAL A 124 9.62 -5.93 -8.96
N LEU A 125 10.12 -7.15 -9.09
CA LEU A 125 11.39 -7.44 -9.73
C LEU A 125 11.21 -7.77 -11.21
N ALA A 126 12.25 -7.59 -12.02
CA ALA A 126 12.25 -7.92 -13.44
C ALA A 126 11.99 -9.42 -13.71
N SER A 127 12.22 -10.29 -12.72
CA SER A 127 11.82 -11.71 -12.77
C SER A 127 10.30 -11.89 -12.83
N GLY A 128 9.52 -10.90 -12.36
CA GLY A 128 8.08 -11.02 -12.07
C GLY A 128 7.79 -11.39 -10.62
N GLU A 129 8.81 -11.51 -9.77
CA GLU A 129 8.62 -11.72 -8.33
C GLU A 129 8.25 -10.41 -7.62
N VAL A 130 7.45 -10.52 -6.56
CA VAL A 130 7.12 -9.39 -5.69
C VAL A 130 7.79 -9.61 -4.35
N VAL A 131 8.59 -8.64 -3.92
CA VAL A 131 9.25 -8.64 -2.61
C VAL A 131 8.66 -7.57 -1.72
N THR A 132 8.59 -7.82 -0.41
CA THR A 132 7.98 -6.93 0.58
C THR A 132 8.75 -6.94 1.89
N TRP A 133 8.72 -5.82 2.61
CA TRP A 133 9.28 -5.67 3.96
C TRP A 133 8.49 -4.66 4.79
N GLY A 134 8.89 -4.51 6.04
CA GLY A 134 8.11 -3.86 7.08
C GLY A 134 6.99 -4.77 7.62
N LEU A 135 5.93 -4.17 8.14
CA LEU A 135 4.76 -4.88 8.66
C LEU A 135 3.83 -5.29 7.52
N ASN A 136 4.18 -6.40 6.86
CA ASN A 136 3.40 -7.00 5.79
C ASN A 136 3.55 -8.52 5.80
N LEU A 137 2.41 -9.20 5.81
CA LEU A 137 2.23 -10.66 5.79
C LEU A 137 1.57 -11.16 4.50
N CYS A 138 1.33 -10.31 3.52
CA CYS A 138 0.84 -10.78 2.24
C CYS A 138 1.82 -11.82 1.65
N GLY A 139 1.30 -12.97 1.26
CA GLY A 139 2.10 -14.09 0.75
C GLY A 139 2.96 -14.77 1.81
N SER A 140 2.77 -14.48 3.11
CA SER A 140 3.50 -15.13 4.20
C SER A 140 2.95 -16.50 4.59
N SER A 141 1.71 -16.81 4.19
CA SER A 141 1.13 -18.14 4.40
C SER A 141 1.83 -19.15 3.49
N ARG A 142 2.82 -19.87 4.02
CA ARG A 142 2.96 -21.28 3.65
C ARG A 142 1.64 -21.95 4.03
N GLY A 143 1.09 -22.82 3.20
CA GLY A 143 -0.13 -23.54 3.56
C GLY A 143 0.14 -24.37 4.81
N GLU A 144 -0.17 -23.84 5.99
CA GLU A 144 -0.13 -24.47 7.32
C GLU A 144 -0.47 -23.39 8.38
N ALA A 145 -1.68 -22.84 8.29
CA ALA A 145 -2.35 -22.33 9.47
C ALA A 145 -2.87 -23.56 10.22
N ASP A 146 -2.02 -24.17 11.06
CA ASP A 146 -2.38 -24.88 12.32
C ASP A 146 -1.22 -25.67 12.95
N ASP A 147 -0.10 -25.92 12.25
CA ASP A 147 1.02 -26.73 12.79
C ASP A 147 2.13 -25.91 13.47
N ALA A 148 1.76 -24.84 14.18
CA ALA A 148 2.64 -24.19 15.16
C ALA A 148 2.88 -25.05 16.42
N LYS A 149 2.44 -26.31 16.41
CA LYS A 149 2.85 -27.33 17.36
C LYS A 149 3.71 -28.36 16.63
N ASN A 150 5.03 -28.26 16.82
CA ASN A 150 6.03 -29.30 16.52
C ASN A 150 6.49 -29.44 15.05
N SER A 151 7.44 -28.61 14.61
CA SER A 151 8.45 -29.03 13.62
C SER A 151 9.78 -28.29 13.81
N SER A 152 10.56 -28.75 14.80
CA SER A 152 11.96 -28.37 14.98
C SER A 152 12.94 -29.32 14.27
N SER A 153 12.52 -30.01 13.21
CA SER A 153 13.31 -31.09 12.59
C SER A 153 13.99 -30.76 11.27
N ASP A 154 13.65 -29.66 10.59
CA ASP A 154 14.34 -29.23 9.38
C ASP A 154 14.75 -27.77 9.57
N GLY A 155 16.00 -27.41 9.25
CA GLY A 155 16.57 -26.06 9.43
C GLY A 155 15.92 -24.93 8.63
N ALA A 156 14.63 -25.03 8.33
CA ALA A 156 13.81 -23.96 7.79
C ALA A 156 13.61 -22.86 8.86
N PRO A 157 13.69 -21.58 8.47
CA PRO A 157 13.38 -20.48 9.37
C PRO A 157 11.91 -20.57 9.82
N PRO A 158 11.60 -20.12 11.06
CA PRO A 158 10.23 -20.14 11.58
C PRO A 158 9.28 -19.35 10.67
N PRO A 159 7.99 -19.73 10.60
CA PRO A 159 7.02 -19.02 9.78
C PRO A 159 6.90 -17.56 10.21
N ILE A 160 6.83 -16.66 9.24
CA ILE A 160 6.63 -15.22 9.49
C ILE A 160 5.18 -14.99 9.88
N THR A 161 4.97 -14.62 11.15
CA THR A 161 3.68 -14.30 11.75
C THR A 161 3.59 -12.83 12.11
N ARG A 162 2.37 -12.34 12.36
CA ARG A 162 2.13 -10.98 12.88
C ARG A 162 2.94 -10.71 14.14
N GLU A 163 2.97 -11.68 15.04
CA GLU A 163 3.69 -11.57 16.30
C GLU A 163 5.21 -11.51 16.07
N SER A 164 5.74 -12.31 15.14
CA SER A 164 7.16 -12.26 14.78
C SER A 164 7.56 -10.88 14.24
N LEU A 165 6.77 -10.29 13.34
CA LEU A 165 7.05 -8.96 12.78
C LEU A 165 6.90 -7.83 13.80
N LEU A 166 6.03 -7.99 14.80
CA LEU A 166 5.84 -6.99 15.86
C LEU A 166 6.91 -7.06 16.95
N ARG A 167 7.49 -8.25 17.20
CA ARG A 167 8.50 -8.47 18.24
C ARG A 167 9.92 -8.32 17.72
N ASP A 168 10.19 -8.74 16.48
CA ASP A 168 11.51 -8.68 15.88
C ASP A 168 11.56 -7.66 14.73
N PRO A 169 12.14 -6.47 14.96
CA PRO A 169 12.26 -5.46 13.92
C PRO A 169 13.24 -5.86 12.81
N ARG A 170 14.18 -6.79 13.05
CA ARG A 170 15.03 -7.34 11.98
C ARG A 170 14.18 -8.17 11.03
N ALA A 171 13.36 -9.07 11.56
CA ALA A 171 12.42 -9.83 10.75
C ALA A 171 11.50 -8.93 9.92
N ALA A 172 11.02 -7.81 10.49
CA ALA A 172 10.25 -6.82 9.75
C ALA A 172 11.06 -6.14 8.64
N ALA A 173 12.27 -5.66 8.95
CA ALA A 173 13.14 -4.96 8.01
C ALA A 173 13.72 -5.83 6.89
N THR A 174 13.79 -7.15 7.03
CA THR A 174 14.32 -8.02 5.98
C THR A 174 13.36 -8.12 4.80
N PRO A 175 13.79 -7.86 3.55
CA PRO A 175 13.02 -8.17 2.34
C PRO A 175 12.57 -9.64 2.25
N ARG A 176 11.33 -9.89 1.81
CA ARG A 176 10.74 -11.24 1.74
C ARG A 176 9.90 -11.40 0.48
N LEU A 177 9.97 -12.57 -0.15
CA LEU A 177 9.12 -12.90 -1.29
C LEU A 177 7.63 -13.01 -0.90
N VAL A 178 6.76 -12.40 -1.68
CA VAL A 178 5.30 -12.57 -1.64
C VAL A 178 4.95 -13.82 -2.43
N ARG A 179 4.65 -14.92 -1.74
CA ARG A 179 4.39 -16.22 -2.35
C ARG A 179 2.93 -16.43 -2.72
N GLY A 180 2.67 -17.42 -3.58
CA GLY A 180 1.32 -17.88 -3.90
C GLY A 180 0.63 -17.05 -4.97
N LEU A 181 1.39 -16.22 -5.69
CA LEU A 181 0.92 -15.62 -6.94
C LEU A 181 0.89 -16.71 -8.02
N ALA A 182 -0.24 -16.87 -8.70
CA ALA A 182 -0.38 -17.87 -9.76
C ALA A 182 0.63 -17.68 -10.91
N SER A 183 1.19 -16.48 -11.05
CA SER A 183 2.26 -16.14 -12.02
C SER A 183 3.55 -16.95 -11.84
N GLU A 184 3.81 -17.50 -10.65
CA GLU A 184 4.99 -18.33 -10.34
C GLU A 184 5.06 -19.63 -11.18
N SER A 185 3.99 -19.97 -11.90
CA SER A 185 3.88 -21.16 -12.77
C SER A 185 4.23 -20.93 -14.25
N GLY A 186 4.83 -19.77 -14.59
CA GLY A 186 5.15 -19.40 -15.98
C GLY A 186 4.06 -18.61 -16.70
N GLY A 187 3.18 -17.96 -15.92
CA GLY A 187 2.13 -17.06 -16.41
C GLY A 187 2.52 -15.59 -16.42
N SER A 188 1.51 -14.73 -16.52
CA SER A 188 1.56 -13.27 -16.61
C SER A 188 2.31 -12.63 -15.45
N LYS A 189 3.13 -11.62 -15.72
CA LYS A 189 4.08 -11.09 -14.74
C LYS A 189 3.50 -9.91 -13.97
N PRO A 190 3.62 -9.88 -12.63
CA PRO A 190 3.45 -8.65 -11.86
C PRO A 190 4.25 -7.50 -12.48
N VAL A 191 3.60 -6.35 -12.65
CA VAL A 191 4.22 -5.11 -13.15
C VAL A 191 3.88 -3.91 -12.30
N VAL A 192 2.78 -3.99 -11.54
CA VAL A 192 2.36 -2.93 -10.61
C VAL A 192 2.06 -3.57 -9.27
N VAL A 193 2.51 -2.90 -8.22
CA VAL A 193 2.14 -3.18 -6.83
C VAL A 193 1.67 -1.88 -6.20
N VAL A 194 0.59 -1.92 -5.42
CA VAL A 194 0.05 -0.75 -4.71
C VAL A 194 -0.39 -1.13 -3.30
N PHE A 195 -0.33 -0.17 -2.39
CA PHE A 195 -0.77 -0.33 -1.00
C PHE A 195 -2.01 0.52 -0.70
N GLY A 196 -2.95 -0.08 0.03
CA GLY A 196 -3.92 0.64 0.84
C GLY A 196 -3.49 0.67 2.31
N TYR A 197 -4.41 0.97 3.21
CA TYR A 197 -4.09 1.02 4.65
C TYR A 197 -3.82 -0.35 5.25
N ALA A 198 -4.59 -1.34 4.82
CA ALA A 198 -4.56 -2.70 5.36
C ALA A 198 -4.31 -3.76 4.28
N HIS A 199 -4.19 -3.37 3.01
CA HIS A 199 -4.15 -4.31 1.87
C HIS A 199 -3.06 -3.94 0.87
N MET A 200 -2.72 -4.92 0.05
CA MET A 200 -1.88 -4.76 -1.12
C MET A 200 -2.61 -5.30 -2.34
N ALA A 201 -2.43 -4.65 -3.48
CA ALA A 201 -2.88 -5.14 -4.77
C ALA A 201 -1.69 -5.28 -5.71
N ILE A 202 -1.76 -6.29 -6.56
CA ILE A 202 -0.75 -6.63 -7.55
C ILE A 202 -1.48 -6.77 -8.89
N LEU A 203 -1.00 -6.04 -9.89
CA LEU A 203 -1.53 -6.09 -11.25
C LEU A 203 -0.44 -6.64 -12.18
N THR A 204 -0.84 -7.60 -13.00
CA THR A 204 0.02 -8.25 -13.99
C THR A 204 -0.04 -7.55 -15.36
N ASP A 205 0.95 -7.82 -16.20
CA ASP A 205 1.10 -7.25 -17.54
C ASP A 205 -0.06 -7.58 -18.50
N ASP A 206 -0.77 -8.68 -18.27
CA ASP A 206 -1.96 -9.06 -19.04
C ASP A 206 -3.29 -8.53 -18.48
N GLY A 207 -3.24 -7.81 -17.36
CA GLY A 207 -4.38 -7.15 -16.73
C GLY A 207 -5.09 -7.95 -15.64
N GLU A 208 -4.43 -8.95 -15.05
CA GLU A 208 -4.97 -9.71 -13.91
C GLU A 208 -4.68 -9.03 -12.58
N LEU A 209 -5.73 -8.87 -11.78
CA LEU A 209 -5.67 -8.20 -10.49
C LEU A 209 -5.67 -9.23 -9.36
N TYR A 210 -4.70 -9.11 -8.45
CA TYR A 210 -4.62 -9.88 -7.21
C TYR A 210 -4.67 -8.95 -6.02
N THR A 211 -5.31 -9.37 -4.94
CA THR A 211 -5.28 -8.65 -3.66
C THR A 211 -4.93 -9.58 -2.51
N CYS A 212 -4.37 -9.01 -1.46
CA CYS A 212 -4.06 -9.68 -0.20
C CYS A 212 -4.08 -8.68 0.96
N ASP A 213 -4.27 -9.20 2.16
CA ASP A 213 -4.18 -8.41 3.38
C ASP A 213 -2.73 -8.30 3.81
N THR A 214 -2.40 -7.16 4.41
CA THR A 214 -1.08 -6.95 5.02
C THR A 214 -0.93 -7.69 6.33
N GLY A 215 -2.01 -8.14 6.98
CA GLY A 215 -1.96 -8.68 8.34
C GLY A 215 -2.17 -7.63 9.45
N PHE A 216 -2.36 -6.37 9.08
CA PHE A 216 -2.41 -5.23 10.00
C PHE A 216 -3.62 -4.34 9.72
N ASP A 217 -4.19 -3.77 10.77
CA ASP A 217 -5.38 -2.89 10.77
C ASP A 217 -5.07 -1.43 10.41
N GLY A 218 -3.85 -1.16 9.92
CA GLY A 218 -3.34 0.18 9.70
C GLY A 218 -2.87 0.90 10.98
N TYR A 219 -3.08 0.40 12.19
CA TYR A 219 -2.58 1.03 13.42
C TYR A 219 -1.78 -0.02 14.20
N ALA A 220 -0.47 -0.10 13.98
CA ALA A 220 0.45 -1.14 14.44
C ALA A 220 0.32 -1.54 15.93
N GLY A 221 -0.77 -2.22 16.32
CA GLY A 221 -1.13 -2.68 17.66
C GLY A 221 -2.18 -1.86 18.44
N GLY A 222 -3.38 -1.60 17.89
CA GLY A 222 -4.40 -0.78 18.57
C GLY A 222 -5.80 -1.36 18.81
N LEU A 223 -6.14 -2.61 18.43
CA LEU A 223 -7.51 -3.13 18.58
C LEU A 223 -7.63 -4.55 19.16
N GLY A 224 -6.70 -5.00 20.01
CA GLY A 224 -6.81 -6.32 20.65
C GLY A 224 -7.09 -7.46 19.65
N SER A 225 -7.72 -8.55 20.10
CA SER A 225 -8.14 -9.69 19.25
C SER A 225 -9.26 -9.36 18.25
N LYS A 226 -9.67 -8.10 18.08
CA LYS A 226 -10.66 -7.67 17.08
C LYS A 226 -9.97 -7.31 15.76
N TYR A 227 -9.09 -8.19 15.28
CA TYR A 227 -8.61 -8.10 13.92
C TYR A 227 -9.75 -8.47 12.97
N THR A 228 -10.43 -7.47 12.42
CA THR A 228 -11.26 -7.62 11.24
C THR A 228 -10.77 -6.66 10.18
N PRO A 229 -9.78 -7.04 9.35
CA PRO A 229 -9.50 -6.30 8.12
C PRO A 229 -10.83 -6.16 7.39
N ASN A 230 -11.32 -4.92 7.35
CA ASN A 230 -12.55 -4.53 6.69
C ASN A 230 -13.83 -5.26 7.12
N GLY A 231 -13.97 -5.74 8.36
CA GLY A 231 -15.22 -6.41 8.82
C GLY A 231 -15.50 -7.78 8.17
N ASP A 232 -15.35 -7.88 6.85
CA ASP A 232 -15.75 -8.99 5.98
C ASP A 232 -14.55 -9.64 5.24
N LYS A 233 -13.31 -9.12 5.38
CA LYS A 233 -12.07 -9.63 4.77
C LYS A 233 -12.05 -9.69 3.22
N ARG A 234 -13.04 -9.09 2.56
CA ARG A 234 -13.24 -9.17 1.11
C ARG A 234 -12.81 -7.86 0.45
N LEU A 235 -11.63 -7.84 -0.15
CA LEU A 235 -11.18 -6.78 -1.05
C LEU A 235 -11.24 -7.28 -2.50
N GLY A 236 -12.47 -7.49 -2.99
CA GLY A 236 -12.73 -7.92 -4.35
C GLY A 236 -12.75 -9.44 -4.55
N ARG A 237 -12.58 -10.22 -3.46
CA ARG A 237 -12.35 -11.67 -3.52
C ARG A 237 -12.87 -12.38 -2.26
N ASP A 238 -13.10 -13.68 -2.39
CA ASP A 238 -13.42 -14.55 -1.26
C ASP A 238 -12.17 -14.84 -0.40
N ALA A 239 -12.28 -14.55 0.89
CA ALA A 239 -11.33 -14.87 1.95
C ALA A 239 -12.09 -15.34 3.20
N PRO A 240 -12.37 -16.65 3.33
CA PRO A 240 -13.18 -17.18 4.44
C PRO A 240 -12.51 -17.05 5.82
N ASP A 241 -11.19 -16.90 5.86
CA ASP A 241 -10.39 -16.88 7.09
C ASP A 241 -9.19 -15.92 6.97
N GLU A 242 -8.43 -15.73 8.05
CA GLU A 242 -7.28 -14.82 8.05
C GLU A 242 -6.13 -15.33 7.18
N ALA A 243 -5.90 -16.63 7.15
CA ALA A 243 -4.81 -17.22 6.36
C ALA A 243 -5.04 -17.01 4.86
N SER A 244 -6.25 -17.27 4.38
CA SER A 244 -6.68 -17.02 3.00
C SER A 244 -6.72 -15.53 2.65
N ALA A 245 -6.91 -14.65 3.64
CA ALA A 245 -6.81 -13.21 3.44
C ALA A 245 -5.36 -12.77 3.17
N LEU A 246 -4.36 -13.43 3.75
CA LEU A 246 -2.94 -13.14 3.52
C LEU A 246 -2.43 -13.66 2.16
N ALA A 247 -3.02 -14.72 1.62
CA ALA A 247 -2.65 -15.24 0.31
C ALA A 247 -3.08 -14.27 -0.82
N PRO A 248 -2.18 -13.91 -1.76
CA PRO A 248 -2.56 -13.23 -3.00
C PRO A 248 -3.62 -14.05 -3.73
N ARG A 249 -4.75 -13.42 -4.04
CA ARG A 249 -5.87 -14.08 -4.73
C ARG A 249 -6.43 -13.17 -5.80
N ARG A 250 -6.76 -13.79 -6.94
CA ARG A 250 -7.32 -13.10 -8.10
C ARG A 250 -8.67 -12.46 -7.76
N VAL A 251 -8.85 -11.23 -8.21
CA VAL A 251 -10.08 -10.45 -8.18
C VAL A 251 -10.69 -10.50 -9.58
N HIS A 252 -11.94 -10.96 -9.68
CA HIS A 252 -12.63 -11.06 -10.96
C HIS A 252 -13.34 -9.74 -11.27
N VAL A 253 -12.79 -8.96 -12.20
CA VAL A 253 -13.36 -7.69 -12.66
C VAL A 253 -14.15 -7.93 -13.95
N GLY A 254 -15.36 -7.36 -14.07
CA GLY A 254 -16.16 -7.44 -15.31
C GLY A 254 -16.94 -8.73 -15.57
N GLY A 255 -17.25 -9.54 -14.54
CA GLY A 255 -18.16 -10.69 -14.65
C GLY A 255 -19.62 -10.35 -14.29
N ALA A 256 -20.58 -11.19 -14.68
CA ALA A 256 -21.99 -11.03 -14.29
C ALA A 256 -22.11 -10.93 -12.76
N GLN A 257 -22.81 -9.90 -12.28
CA GLN A 257 -23.02 -9.64 -10.85
C GLN A 257 -23.69 -10.83 -10.16
N GLY A 258 -22.99 -11.47 -9.22
CA GLY A 258 -23.55 -12.49 -8.35
C GLY A 258 -22.44 -13.27 -7.68
N GLY A 259 -22.37 -13.19 -6.35
CA GLY A 259 -21.32 -13.84 -5.56
C GLY A 259 -21.28 -15.36 -5.74
N ALA A 260 -20.12 -15.92 -5.35
CA ALA A 260 -19.84 -17.35 -5.22
C ALA A 260 -19.88 -18.19 -6.51
N GLN A 261 -18.70 -18.69 -6.86
CA GLN A 261 -18.42 -19.90 -7.64
C GLN A 261 -19.01 -20.02 -9.06
N GLY A 262 -18.09 -20.15 -10.02
CA GLY A 262 -18.24 -21.16 -11.08
C GLY A 262 -18.91 -20.67 -12.36
N GLY A 263 -18.19 -19.85 -13.12
CA GLY A 263 -18.37 -19.74 -14.56
C GLY A 263 -16.99 -19.63 -15.20
N ALA A 264 -16.38 -20.77 -15.54
CA ALA A 264 -15.37 -20.78 -16.59
C ALA A 264 -16.08 -20.36 -17.89
N ASP A 265 -15.44 -19.50 -18.69
CA ASP A 265 -15.91 -19.00 -19.98
C ASP A 265 -16.81 -17.74 -19.97
N GLY A 266 -16.24 -16.64 -19.48
CA GLY A 266 -16.64 -15.27 -19.80
C GLY A 266 -15.52 -14.31 -19.40
N GLY A 267 -14.61 -13.99 -20.32
CA GLY A 267 -13.40 -13.21 -20.06
C GLY A 267 -13.70 -11.92 -19.31
N GLY A 268 -13.23 -11.85 -18.06
CA GLY A 268 -13.32 -10.63 -17.25
C GLY A 268 -12.60 -9.45 -17.92
N SER A 269 -13.01 -8.24 -17.57
CA SER A 269 -12.37 -7.02 -18.09
C SER A 269 -10.94 -6.93 -17.57
N LYS A 270 -9.99 -6.82 -18.48
CA LYS A 270 -8.57 -6.60 -18.14
C LYS A 270 -8.40 -5.27 -17.43
N VAL A 271 -7.77 -5.30 -16.27
CA VAL A 271 -7.48 -4.11 -15.46
C VAL A 271 -6.27 -3.39 -16.05
N SER A 272 -6.36 -2.08 -16.21
CA SER A 272 -5.27 -1.22 -16.68
C SER A 272 -4.67 -0.34 -15.58
N ALA A 273 -5.47 0.02 -14.58
CA ALA A 273 -5.03 0.78 -13.42
C ALA A 273 -5.79 0.35 -12.17
N VAL A 274 -5.12 0.39 -11.01
CA VAL A 274 -5.71 0.06 -9.72
C VAL A 274 -5.17 0.97 -8.64
N SER A 275 -6.05 1.40 -7.73
CA SER A 275 -5.68 2.12 -6.53
C SER A 275 -6.43 1.60 -5.31
N LEU A 276 -5.80 1.70 -4.14
CA LEU A 276 -6.32 1.24 -2.86
C LEU A 276 -6.42 2.40 -1.87
N GLY A 277 -7.57 2.53 -1.21
CA GLY A 277 -7.77 3.51 -0.15
C GLY A 277 -7.57 2.90 1.25
N ARG A 278 -8.36 3.37 2.22
CA ARG A 278 -8.34 2.79 3.58
C ARG A 278 -8.78 1.33 3.59
N CYS A 279 -9.91 1.05 2.97
CA CYS A 279 -10.51 -0.28 2.93
C CYS A 279 -11.26 -0.57 1.62
N HIS A 280 -11.23 0.38 0.68
CA HIS A 280 -11.81 0.26 -0.66
C HIS A 280 -10.71 0.21 -1.73
N ALA A 281 -11.13 -0.13 -2.93
CA ALA A 281 -10.33 -0.10 -4.13
C ALA A 281 -11.14 0.45 -5.30
N ALA A 282 -10.43 1.03 -6.26
CA ALA A 282 -10.94 1.33 -7.58
C ALA A 282 -10.04 0.68 -8.63
N ALA A 283 -10.64 0.17 -9.69
CA ALA A 283 -9.95 -0.41 -10.83
C ALA A 283 -10.51 0.17 -12.13
N ALA A 284 -9.64 0.71 -12.96
CA ALA A 284 -9.94 1.03 -14.35
C ALA A 284 -9.61 -0.17 -15.23
N THR A 285 -10.36 -0.34 -16.31
CA THR A 285 -10.18 -1.44 -17.24
C THR A 285 -9.81 -0.93 -18.62
N THR A 286 -9.23 -1.80 -19.43
CA THR A 286 -8.74 -1.47 -20.79
C THR A 286 -9.83 -0.99 -21.75
N ASN A 287 -11.11 -1.20 -21.44
CA ASN A 287 -12.24 -0.70 -22.22
C ASN A 287 -12.83 0.62 -21.68
N GLY A 288 -12.18 1.25 -20.68
CA GLY A 288 -12.61 2.52 -20.10
C GLY A 288 -13.62 2.41 -18.95
N GLU A 289 -14.01 1.19 -18.54
CA GLU A 289 -14.92 1.02 -17.41
C GLU A 289 -14.19 1.09 -16.06
N MET A 290 -14.89 1.62 -15.06
CA MET A 290 -14.42 1.67 -13.68
C MET A 290 -15.23 0.74 -12.78
N PHE A 291 -14.53 0.03 -11.89
CA PHE A 291 -15.10 -0.81 -10.86
C PHE A 291 -14.63 -0.34 -9.49
N ALA A 292 -15.48 -0.45 -8.48
CA ALA A 292 -15.12 -0.18 -7.09
C ALA A 292 -15.56 -1.33 -6.18
N PHE A 293 -14.75 -1.60 -5.16
CA PHE A 293 -14.96 -2.69 -4.21
C PHE A 293 -14.25 -2.45 -2.88
N GLY A 294 -14.43 -3.36 -1.94
CA GLY A 294 -14.04 -3.23 -0.54
C GLY A 294 -15.08 -2.51 0.32
N CYS A 295 -14.64 -2.15 1.52
CA CYS A 295 -15.47 -1.49 2.51
C CYS A 295 -15.64 -0.02 2.12
N GLY A 296 -16.88 0.48 2.09
CA GLY A 296 -17.12 1.88 1.73
C GLY A 296 -16.63 2.19 0.32
N ALA A 297 -16.97 1.34 -0.65
CA ALA A 297 -16.59 1.55 -2.05
C ALA A 297 -16.91 2.98 -2.51
N LEU A 298 -16.01 3.54 -3.33
CA LEU A 298 -15.97 4.97 -3.69
C LEU A 298 -15.72 5.93 -2.50
N GLY A 299 -15.29 5.42 -1.35
CA GLY A 299 -15.01 6.21 -0.14
C GLY A 299 -16.19 6.40 0.83
N GLY A 300 -17.33 5.76 0.54
CA GLY A 300 -18.58 5.94 1.27
C GLY A 300 -18.86 4.93 2.38
N LYS A 301 -20.16 4.70 2.63
CA LYS A 301 -20.64 3.62 3.52
C LYS A 301 -21.04 2.33 2.78
N ASP A 302 -20.91 2.31 1.46
CA ASP A 302 -21.38 1.22 0.61
C ASP A 302 -20.54 -0.07 0.78
N PRO A 303 -21.13 -1.19 1.26
CA PRO A 303 -20.41 -2.43 1.49
C PRO A 303 -20.31 -3.27 0.21
N ARG A 304 -19.54 -2.83 -0.78
CA ARG A 304 -19.27 -3.62 -1.99
C ARG A 304 -18.04 -4.51 -1.81
N GLY A 305 -18.19 -5.70 -1.21
CA GLY A 305 -17.06 -6.63 -1.02
C GLY A 305 -16.41 -7.16 -2.32
N PHE A 306 -17.13 -7.13 -3.45
CA PHE A 306 -16.69 -7.59 -4.77
C PHE A 306 -16.70 -6.44 -5.80
N PRO A 307 -15.94 -6.54 -6.92
CA PRO A 307 -15.93 -5.52 -7.96
C PRO A 307 -17.32 -5.28 -8.52
N VAL A 308 -17.81 -4.06 -8.39
CA VAL A 308 -19.05 -3.61 -9.00
C VAL A 308 -18.74 -2.43 -9.90
N ARG A 309 -19.24 -2.50 -11.14
CA ARG A 309 -19.13 -1.41 -12.10
C ARG A 309 -19.76 -0.14 -11.52
N VAL A 310 -19.06 0.98 -11.64
CA VAL A 310 -19.51 2.30 -11.19
C VAL A 310 -20.38 2.90 -12.30
N PRO A 311 -21.71 2.97 -12.15
CA PRO A 311 -22.60 3.29 -13.28
C PRO A 311 -22.50 4.73 -13.77
N ASP A 312 -22.11 5.64 -12.88
CA ASP A 312 -21.96 7.09 -13.10
C ASP A 312 -20.50 7.51 -13.40
N ALA A 313 -19.58 6.54 -13.49
CA ALA A 313 -18.24 6.82 -13.97
C ALA A 313 -18.27 7.13 -15.49
N PRO A 314 -17.35 8.00 -15.95
CA PRO A 314 -17.13 8.20 -17.39
C PRO A 314 -16.89 6.88 -18.13
N SER A 315 -17.17 6.86 -19.42
CA SER A 315 -17.01 5.65 -20.25
C SER A 315 -15.56 5.37 -20.68
N ASP A 316 -14.65 6.30 -20.44
CA ASP A 316 -13.26 6.29 -20.91
C ASP A 316 -12.27 6.52 -19.75
N VAL A 317 -12.55 5.94 -18.58
CA VAL A 317 -11.66 6.04 -17.41
C VAL A 317 -10.28 5.46 -17.77
N TYR A 318 -9.26 6.29 -17.58
CA TYR A 318 -7.87 6.01 -17.89
C TYR A 318 -7.06 5.62 -16.65
N ASP A 319 -7.25 6.34 -15.54
CA ASP A 319 -6.50 6.12 -14.30
C ASP A 319 -7.38 6.40 -13.06
N VAL A 320 -6.99 5.85 -11.90
CA VAL A 320 -7.73 5.93 -10.64
C VAL A 320 -6.81 6.20 -9.45
N ALA A 321 -7.27 6.97 -8.48
CA ALA A 321 -6.56 7.22 -7.22
C ALA A 321 -7.51 7.16 -6.03
N CYS A 322 -7.13 6.49 -4.95
CA CYS A 322 -7.96 6.33 -3.75
C CYS A 322 -7.28 6.98 -2.54
N GLY A 323 -7.98 7.90 -1.89
CA GLY A 323 -7.57 8.45 -0.60
C GLY A 323 -8.13 7.65 0.57
N GLU A 324 -8.21 8.23 1.76
CA GLU A 324 -8.76 7.50 2.92
C GLU A 324 -10.23 7.12 2.71
N TYR A 325 -11.04 8.12 2.35
CA TYR A 325 -12.48 8.02 2.21
C TYR A 325 -12.99 8.65 0.92
N PHE A 326 -12.16 8.76 -0.11
CA PHE A 326 -12.57 9.30 -1.40
C PHE A 326 -11.84 8.60 -2.54
N THR A 327 -12.39 8.67 -3.73
CA THR A 327 -11.83 8.10 -4.96
C THR A 327 -11.84 9.16 -6.06
N LEU A 328 -10.79 9.18 -6.86
CA LEU A 328 -10.65 9.99 -8.06
C LEU A 328 -10.50 9.07 -9.28
N ALA A 329 -10.98 9.54 -10.43
CA ALA A 329 -10.74 8.91 -11.71
C ALA A 329 -10.46 9.98 -12.76
N SER A 330 -9.46 9.78 -13.60
CA SER A 330 -9.24 10.61 -14.78
C SER A 330 -9.68 9.88 -16.05
N THR A 331 -10.13 10.62 -17.04
CA THR A 331 -10.54 10.10 -18.34
C THR A 331 -9.43 10.24 -19.39
N ALA A 332 -9.53 9.50 -20.50
CA ALA A 332 -8.52 9.55 -21.56
C ALA A 332 -8.42 10.94 -22.21
N ASP A 333 -9.53 11.68 -22.26
CA ASP A 333 -9.61 13.07 -22.71
C ASP A 333 -9.16 14.10 -21.66
N GLY A 334 -8.83 13.65 -20.43
CA GLY A 334 -8.23 14.46 -19.38
C GLY A 334 -9.22 15.14 -18.44
N GLY A 335 -10.48 14.73 -18.42
CA GLY A 335 -11.42 15.03 -17.35
C GLY A 335 -11.00 14.38 -16.02
N LEU A 336 -11.51 14.92 -14.92
CA LEU A 336 -11.24 14.44 -13.57
C LEU A 336 -12.55 14.36 -12.79
N PHE A 337 -12.80 13.20 -12.18
CA PHE A 337 -14.02 12.90 -11.45
C PHE A 337 -13.69 12.40 -10.06
N GLY A 338 -14.57 12.67 -9.10
CA GLY A 338 -14.40 12.26 -7.71
C GLY A 338 -15.66 11.75 -7.05
N TRP A 339 -15.50 10.86 -6.08
CA TRP A 339 -16.55 10.29 -5.23
C TRP A 339 -16.10 10.21 -3.78
N GLY A 340 -17.07 10.09 -2.88
CA GLY A 340 -16.82 9.83 -1.45
C GLY A 340 -16.79 11.10 -0.61
N ASP A 341 -15.95 11.11 0.41
CA ASP A 341 -15.83 12.21 1.35
C ASP A 341 -15.32 13.48 0.65
N GLY A 342 -16.05 14.59 0.83
CA GLY A 342 -15.67 15.91 0.33
C GLY A 342 -15.43 16.93 1.44
N ASN A 343 -15.50 16.53 2.71
CA ASN A 343 -15.48 17.45 3.86
C ASN A 343 -14.17 18.26 4.01
N SER A 344 -13.05 17.78 3.47
CA SER A 344 -11.77 18.50 3.47
C SER A 344 -11.49 19.22 2.15
N GLY A 345 -12.48 19.30 1.26
CA GLY A 345 -12.33 19.89 -0.08
C GLY A 345 -11.60 18.98 -1.08
N GLN A 346 -11.37 17.72 -0.74
CA GLN A 346 -10.65 16.75 -1.59
C GLN A 346 -11.34 16.45 -2.95
N LEU A 347 -12.60 16.84 -3.12
CA LEU A 347 -13.36 16.73 -4.37
C LEU A 347 -13.39 18.05 -5.16
N GLY A 348 -12.55 19.03 -4.81
CA GLY A 348 -12.52 20.34 -5.47
C GLY A 348 -13.73 21.24 -5.17
N THR A 349 -14.57 20.86 -4.20
CA THR A 349 -15.73 21.64 -3.73
C THR A 349 -15.45 22.27 -2.37
N SER A 350 -16.26 23.25 -1.98
CA SER A 350 -16.14 24.00 -0.73
C SER A 350 -16.54 23.22 0.53
N GLY A 351 -16.20 21.93 0.61
CA GLY A 351 -16.52 21.09 1.77
C GLY A 351 -17.97 20.62 1.79
N ASP A 352 -18.58 20.40 0.63
CA ASP A 352 -20.03 20.23 0.45
C ASP A 352 -20.57 18.84 0.89
N GLY A 353 -19.90 18.19 1.85
CA GLY A 353 -20.25 16.87 2.34
C GLY A 353 -19.83 15.73 1.42
N LYS A 354 -20.41 14.55 1.67
CA LYS A 354 -20.06 13.30 0.98
C LYS A 354 -20.84 13.11 -0.32
N LYS A 355 -20.20 12.48 -1.31
CA LYS A 355 -20.68 12.18 -2.66
C LYS A 355 -20.43 10.70 -2.99
N ASP A 356 -20.84 9.82 -2.08
CA ASP A 356 -20.46 8.40 -2.05
C ASP A 356 -20.86 7.60 -3.31
N ASN A 357 -21.93 7.98 -4.00
CA ASN A 357 -22.47 7.27 -5.18
C ASN A 357 -22.82 8.22 -6.32
N ALA A 358 -22.21 9.41 -6.34
CA ALA A 358 -22.45 10.41 -7.37
C ALA A 358 -21.13 11.06 -7.76
N ALA A 359 -20.75 10.88 -9.01
CA ALA A 359 -19.57 11.47 -9.59
C ALA A 359 -19.68 12.99 -9.51
N VAL A 360 -18.62 13.61 -9.01
CA VAL A 360 -18.40 15.05 -9.10
C VAL A 360 -17.29 15.27 -10.12
N GLU A 361 -17.62 15.95 -11.21
CA GLU A 361 -16.59 16.48 -12.11
C GLU A 361 -15.83 17.60 -11.39
N ILE A 362 -14.51 17.47 -11.33
CA ILE A 362 -13.63 18.37 -10.61
C ILE A 362 -13.11 19.42 -11.58
N ASP A 363 -13.54 20.66 -11.37
CA ASP A 363 -12.98 21.81 -12.07
C ASP A 363 -11.60 22.16 -11.48
N LEU A 364 -10.56 22.08 -12.31
CA LEU A 364 -9.19 22.42 -11.91
C LEU A 364 -8.94 23.93 -11.80
N GLY A 365 -9.92 24.77 -12.12
CA GLY A 365 -9.79 26.21 -12.01
C GLY A 365 -8.70 26.77 -12.93
N ALA A 366 -8.43 26.10 -14.05
CA ALA A 366 -7.57 26.63 -15.11
C ALA A 366 -8.07 28.04 -15.45
N ARG A 367 -7.15 28.98 -15.72
CA ARG A 367 -7.54 30.36 -16.05
C ARG A 367 -8.63 30.32 -17.11
N LEU A 368 -9.73 31.05 -16.91
CA LEU A 368 -10.86 31.13 -17.85
C LEU A 368 -10.37 31.16 -19.30
N GLY A 369 -10.57 30.06 -20.03
CA GLY A 369 -10.16 29.88 -21.44
C GLY A 369 -8.99 28.94 -21.71
N GLU A 370 -8.25 28.50 -20.69
CA GLU A 370 -7.18 27.49 -20.84
C GLU A 370 -7.77 26.08 -20.69
N LYS A 371 -7.70 25.28 -21.76
CA LYS A 371 -7.99 23.84 -21.67
C LYS A 371 -6.82 23.18 -20.93
N THR A 372 -7.13 22.30 -19.98
CA THR A 372 -6.14 21.46 -19.29
C THR A 372 -6.53 20.01 -19.43
N ARG A 373 -5.53 19.14 -19.60
CA ARG A 373 -5.71 17.68 -19.68
C ARG A 373 -5.06 17.05 -18.45
N VAL A 374 -5.85 16.39 -17.61
CA VAL A 374 -5.32 15.59 -16.50
C VAL A 374 -4.57 14.38 -17.06
N VAL A 375 -3.36 14.15 -16.57
CA VAL A 375 -2.53 13.00 -16.92
C VAL A 375 -2.32 12.03 -15.76
N ALA A 376 -2.52 12.47 -14.53
CA ALA A 376 -2.49 11.60 -13.35
C ALA A 376 -3.32 12.18 -12.19
N PRO A 377 -4.31 11.45 -11.67
CA PRO A 377 -4.93 11.75 -10.38
C PRO A 377 -4.02 11.28 -9.23
N VAL A 378 -3.95 12.04 -8.15
CA VAL A 378 -3.16 11.70 -6.96
C VAL A 378 -4.02 11.91 -5.72
N ALA A 379 -4.13 10.86 -4.90
CA ALA A 379 -4.91 10.90 -3.67
C ALA A 379 -4.00 10.67 -2.46
N GLY A 380 -3.96 11.67 -1.57
CA GLY A 380 -3.39 11.54 -0.24
C GLY A 380 -4.44 11.09 0.78
N TYR A 381 -4.11 11.24 2.06
CA TYR A 381 -5.01 10.81 3.13
C TYR A 381 -6.34 11.58 3.13
N GLN A 382 -6.26 12.91 3.18
CA GLN A 382 -7.39 13.85 3.22
C GLN A 382 -7.20 15.02 2.23
N HIS A 383 -6.28 14.87 1.27
CA HIS A 383 -5.97 15.86 0.25
C HIS A 383 -5.83 15.18 -1.10
N ALA A 384 -6.08 15.93 -2.17
CA ALA A 384 -6.00 15.48 -3.54
C ALA A 384 -5.11 16.41 -4.36
N MET A 385 -4.48 15.87 -5.39
CA MET A 385 -3.71 16.60 -6.39
C MET A 385 -3.99 15.96 -7.76
N ALA A 386 -3.84 16.73 -8.82
CA ALA A 386 -3.79 16.20 -10.18
C ALA A 386 -2.59 16.80 -10.91
N ILE A 387 -1.91 15.97 -11.70
CA ILE A 387 -0.92 16.45 -12.66
C ILE A 387 -1.67 16.70 -13.96
N ALA A 388 -1.58 17.92 -14.47
CA ALA A 388 -2.24 18.34 -15.70
C ALA A 388 -1.24 19.00 -16.66
N VAL A 389 -1.48 18.84 -17.95
CA VAL A 389 -0.74 19.50 -19.03
C VAL A 389 -1.68 20.44 -19.79
N PRO A 390 -1.15 21.46 -20.50
CA PRO A 390 -1.96 22.26 -21.42
C PRO A 390 -2.68 21.36 -22.41
N GLY A 391 -3.99 21.58 -22.59
CA GLY A 391 -4.79 20.88 -23.60
C GLY A 391 -4.47 21.39 -25.00
N GLU A 392 -4.64 20.53 -26.01
CA GLU A 392 -4.54 20.94 -27.41
C GLU A 392 -5.73 21.87 -27.77
N SER A 393 -5.46 22.89 -28.60
CA SER A 393 -6.40 23.96 -28.96
C SER A 393 -7.65 23.47 -29.68
#